data_AF-A0A6G2KFR5-F1
#
_entry.id   AF-A0A6G2KFR5-F1
#
_cell.length_a   1.000
_cell.length_b   1.000
_cell.length_c   1.000
_cell.angle_alpha   90.00
_cell.angle_beta   90.00
_cell.angle_gamma   90.00
#
_symmetry.space_group_name_H-M   'P 1'
#
loop_
_entity.id
_entity.type
_entity.pdbx_description
1 polymer ?
#
loop_
_entity_poly.entity_id
_entity_poly.type
_entity_poly.pdbx_seq_one_letter_code
_entity_poly.pdbx_strand_id
1 'polypeptide(L)' 'MYSVKRLRNGINLSEDIKVIMYARDNNMILVTKDNDCVRTCKQVGIQHIPLDDDALFQYLLSRLKEM' A
#
# COMPACT_ATOMS: atom_id res chain seq x y z
N MET A 1 -7.23 -20.52 -5.50
CA MET A 1 -7.95 -21.53 -4.71
C MET A 1 -8.23 -20.94 -3.34
N TYR A 2 -9.49 -20.66 -2.98
CA TYR A 2 -9.82 -20.19 -1.62
C TYR A 2 -10.28 -21.37 -0.76
N SER A 3 -9.52 -21.62 0.30
CA SER A 3 -9.80 -22.65 1.29
C SER A 3 -10.92 -22.20 2.25
N VAL A 4 -11.79 -23.14 2.61
CA VAL A 4 -12.82 -23.03 3.67
C VAL A 4 -12.24 -22.47 4.99
N LYS A 5 -10.92 -22.55 5.20
CA LYS A 5 -10.19 -21.97 6.34
C LYS A 5 -10.28 -20.43 6.48
N ARG A 6 -10.46 -19.66 5.40
CA ARG A 6 -10.56 -18.19 5.51
C ARG A 6 -11.84 -17.73 6.23
N LEU A 7 -12.84 -18.62 6.35
CA LEU A 7 -14.16 -18.36 6.93
C LEU A 7 -14.26 -18.55 8.47
N ARG A 8 -13.17 -18.87 9.19
CA ARG A 8 -13.24 -19.22 10.64
C ARG A 8 -12.77 -18.14 11.65
N ASN A 9 -12.68 -16.87 11.27
CA ASN A 9 -12.61 -15.74 12.24
C ASN A 9 -11.35 -15.61 13.11
N GLY A 10 -10.17 -15.76 12.53
CA GLY A 10 -8.92 -15.26 13.11
C GLY A 10 -8.07 -14.65 12.00
N ILE A 11 -8.62 -13.63 11.36
CA ILE A 11 -8.31 -13.12 10.03
C ILE A 11 -6.78 -13.10 9.71
N ASN A 12 -6.32 -14.04 8.87
CA ASN A 12 -5.05 -13.92 8.16
C ASN A 12 -5.26 -13.14 6.87
N LEU A 13 -5.34 -11.82 7.02
CA LEU A 13 -5.07 -10.87 5.94
C LEU A 13 -3.64 -11.12 5.45
N SER A 14 -3.39 -10.96 4.13
CA SER A 14 -2.00 -10.87 3.68
C SER A 14 -1.32 -9.73 4.44
N GLU A 15 -0.01 -9.81 4.63
CA GLU A 15 0.74 -8.78 5.37
C GLU A 15 0.46 -7.37 4.80
N ASP A 16 0.34 -7.26 3.48
CA ASP A 16 -0.04 -6.03 2.79
C ASP A 16 -1.39 -5.48 3.26
N ILE A 17 -2.42 -6.33 3.37
CA ILE A 17 -3.73 -5.87 3.82
C ILE A 17 -3.70 -5.51 5.32
N LYS A 18 -2.87 -6.19 6.15
CA LYS A 18 -2.71 -5.79 7.55
C LYS A 18 -2.10 -4.39 7.67
N VAL A 19 -1.09 -4.08 6.86
CA VAL A 19 -0.47 -2.74 6.80
C VAL A 19 -1.48 -1.70 6.34
N ILE A 20 -2.27 -2.00 5.32
CA ILE A 20 -3.32 -1.11 4.81
C ILE A 20 -4.38 -0.83 5.89
N MET A 21 -4.88 -1.86 6.58
CA MET A 21 -5.85 -1.67 7.67
C MET A 21 -5.26 -0.88 8.82
N TYR A 22 -4.01 -1.16 9.21
CA TYR A 22 -3.34 -0.39 10.25
C TYR A 22 -3.22 1.10 9.88
N ALA A 23 -2.84 1.40 8.64
CA ALA A 23 -2.77 2.77 8.16
C ALA A 23 -4.14 3.47 8.23
N ARG A 24 -5.22 2.77 7.85
CA ARG A 24 -6.59 3.28 7.98
C ARG A 24 -6.95 3.62 9.41
N ASP A 25 -6.78 2.65 10.32
CA ASP A 25 -7.24 2.75 11.70
C ASP A 25 -6.49 3.84 12.47
N ASN A 26 -5.31 4.23 11.98
CA ASN A 26 -4.47 5.27 12.56
C ASN A 26 -4.44 6.58 11.75
N ASN A 27 -5.35 6.77 10.77
CA ASN A 27 -5.41 7.97 9.91
C ASN A 27 -4.08 8.29 9.21
N MET A 28 -3.35 7.27 8.78
CA MET A 28 -2.09 7.40 8.06
C MET A 28 -2.31 7.40 6.54
N ILE A 29 -1.33 7.92 5.82
CA ILE A 29 -1.26 7.87 4.36
C ILE A 29 -0.34 6.73 3.95
N LEU A 30 -0.80 5.83 3.07
CA LEU A 30 0.06 4.77 2.53
C LEU A 30 0.82 5.28 1.29
N VAL A 31 2.15 5.22 1.32
CA VAL A 31 2.98 5.43 0.12
C VAL A 31 3.43 4.07 -0.39
N THR A 32 3.11 3.74 -1.65
CA THR A 32 3.44 2.42 -2.21
C THR A 32 3.59 2.45 -3.73
N LYS A 33 4.51 1.63 -4.25
CA LYS A 33 4.68 1.36 -5.68
C LYS A 33 3.85 0.17 -6.15
N ASP A 34 3.35 -0.64 -5.22
CA ASP A 34 2.57 -1.84 -5.55
C ASP A 34 1.15 -1.46 -6.01
N ASN A 35 0.85 -1.79 -7.27
CA ASN A 35 -0.44 -1.55 -7.89
C ASN A 35 -1.60 -2.29 -7.20
N ASP A 36 -1.36 -3.47 -6.63
CA ASP A 36 -2.39 -4.22 -5.91
C ASP A 36 -2.69 -3.58 -4.55
N CYS A 37 -1.68 -3.03 -3.88
CA CYS A 37 -1.86 -2.19 -2.69
C CYS A 37 -2.65 -0.90 -3.03
N VAL A 38 -2.33 -0.21 -4.13
CA VAL A 38 -3.07 0.97 -4.59
C VAL A 38 -4.53 0.63 -4.86
N ARG A 39 -4.80 -0.48 -5.56
CA ARG A 39 -6.17 -0.96 -5.82
C ARG A 39 -6.92 -1.23 -4.52
N THR A 40 -6.28 -1.90 -3.57
CA THR A 40 -6.87 -2.20 -2.26
C THR A 40 -7.15 -0.92 -1.46
N CYS A 41 -6.25 0.06 -1.47
CA CYS A 41 -6.45 1.35 -0.81
C CYS A 41 -7.66 2.11 -1.39
N LYS A 42 -7.83 2.10 -2.72
CA LYS A 42 -9.01 2.67 -3.39
C LYS A 42 -10.30 1.96 -2.98
N GLN A 43 -10.28 0.63 -2.86
CA GLN A 43 -11.45 -0.15 -2.45
C GLN A 43 -11.86 0.10 -1.00
N VAL A 44 -10.90 0.27 -0.10
CA VAL A 44 -11.18 0.43 1.34
C VAL A 44 -11.24 1.91 1.77
N GLY A 45 -11.01 2.85 0.85
CA GLY A 45 -11.18 4.28 1.09
C GLY A 45 -10.07 4.90 1.94
N ILE A 46 -8.83 4.45 1.76
CA ILE A 46 -7.67 4.94 2.53
C ILE A 46 -6.88 5.93 1.69
N GLN A 47 -6.40 7.00 2.33
CA GLN A 47 -5.49 7.95 1.70
C GLN A 47 -4.19 7.24 1.31
N HIS A 48 -3.80 7.37 0.05
CA HIS A 48 -2.60 6.76 -0.46
C HIS A 48 -1.94 7.65 -1.51
N ILE A 49 -0.63 7.52 -1.63
CA ILE A 49 0.20 8.16 -2.65
C ILE A 49 0.88 7.04 -3.44
N PRO A 50 0.51 6.84 -4.72
CA PRO A 50 1.27 5.95 -5.60
C PRO A 50 2.69 6.50 -5.78
N LEU A 51 3.70 5.67 -5.50
CA LEU A 51 5.08 5.97 -5.85
C LEU A 51 5.34 5.38 -7.24
N ASP A 52 4.96 6.12 -8.27
CA ASP A 52 5.22 5.73 -9.65
C ASP A 52 6.71 5.93 -10.02
N ASP A 53 7.09 5.32 -11.15
CA ASP A 53 8.46 5.35 -11.64
C ASP A 53 8.93 6.77 -11.98
N ASP A 54 8.03 7.63 -12.45
CA ASP A 54 8.35 9.01 -12.83
C ASP A 54 8.68 9.84 -11.59
N ALA A 55 7.88 9.75 -10.53
CA ALA A 55 8.11 10.42 -9.25
C ALA A 55 9.42 9.95 -8.61
N LEU A 56 9.68 8.64 -8.62
CA LEU A 56 10.94 8.09 -8.13
C LEU A 56 12.13 8.57 -8.96
N PHE A 57 12.01 8.58 -10.29
CA PHE A 57 13.05 9.03 -11.19
C PHE A 57 13.39 10.51 -10.98
N GLN A 58 12.38 11.38 -10.87
CA GLN A 58 12.60 12.81 -10.58
C GLN A 58 13.27 13.03 -9.22
N TYR A 59 12.86 12.27 -8.20
CA TYR A 59 13.52 12.30 -6.91
C TYR A 59 15.00 11.91 -7.03
N LEU A 60 15.32 10.80 -7.71
CA LEU A 60 16.70 10.38 -7.91
C LEU A 60 17.52 11.42 -8.68
N LEU A 61 16.97 12.02 -9.73
CA LEU A 61 17.63 13.11 -10.46
C LEU A 61 17.91 14.32 -9.58
N SER A 62 16.99 14.68 -8.68
CA SER A 62 17.19 15.78 -7.74
C SER A 62 18.34 15.49 -6.76
N ARG A 63 18.38 14.28 -6.21
CA ARG A 63 19.45 13.85 -5.29
C ARG A 63 20.80 13.83 -6.00
N LEU A 64 20.85 13.39 -7.25
CA LEU A 64 22.09 13.35 -8.03
C LEU A 64 22.66 14.75 -8.31
N LYS A 65 21.81 15.77 -8.50
CA LYS A 65 22.24 17.16 -8.69
C LYS A 65 22.76 17.83 -7.41
N GLU A 66 22.43 17.27 -6.25
CA GLU A 66 22.91 17.73 -4.95
C GLU A 66 24.26 17.10 -4.55
N MET A 67 24.78 16.17 -5.36
CA MET A 67 26.11 15.57 -5.23
C MET A 67 27.14 16.34 -6.05
#